data_AF-A0A8I2YDQ3-F1
#
_entry.id   AF-A0A8I2YDQ3-F1
#
_cell.length_a   1.000
_cell.length_b   1.000
_cell.length_c   1.000
_cell.angle_alpha   90.00
_cell.angle_beta   90.00
_cell.angle_gamma   90.00
#
_symmetry.space_group_name_H-M   'P 1'
#
loop_
_entity.id
_entity.type
_entity.pdbx_description
1 polymer ?
#
loop_
_entity_poly.entity_id
_entity_poly.type
_entity_poly.pdbx_seq_one_letter_code
_entity_poly.pdbx_strand_id
1 'polypeptide(L)'
;MSDPLGNLCYCFTPLVSYIVDTPESAMLACVRGQTSPVTLAKYDQFGDPNQCQIRKGALTLTQLQSINADPADVEAYFKECEKYRLSGVSHPFFRDWPLSCPSRFLTPECLHHWHHFFWDHDLGWCIEALGSRELDFHFSVLLPVTSVHHFSQGVTQLKQVTGRTQ
;
A
#
# COMPACT_ATOMS: atom_id res chain seq x y z
N MET A 1 -24.24 20.32 13.23
CA MET A 1 -23.77 21.69 13.49
C MET A 1 -24.62 22.62 12.65
N SER A 2 -25.03 23.76 13.17
CA SER A 2 -25.80 24.72 12.37
C SER A 2 -24.85 25.57 11.54
N ASP A 3 -25.15 25.75 10.26
CA ASP A 3 -24.45 26.69 9.39
C ASP A 3 -24.88 28.15 9.68
N PRO A 4 -24.25 29.17 9.06
CA PRO A 4 -24.63 30.58 9.24
C PRO A 4 -26.06 30.93 8.80
N LEU A 5 -26.74 30.05 8.06
CA LEU A 5 -28.11 30.22 7.59
C LEU A 5 -29.12 29.47 8.47
N GLY A 6 -28.67 28.77 9.52
CA GLY A 6 -29.50 28.00 10.43
C GLY A 6 -29.83 26.59 9.94
N ASN A 7 -29.21 26.11 8.85
CA ASN A 7 -29.40 24.74 8.38
C ASN A 7 -28.63 23.76 9.26
N LEU A 8 -29.24 22.62 9.54
CA LEU A 8 -28.57 21.52 10.24
C LEU A 8 -27.66 20.76 9.27
N CYS A 9 -26.35 20.84 9.49
CA CYS A 9 -25.36 20.05 8.77
C CYS A 9 -24.91 18.84 9.61
N TYR A 10 -24.81 17.68 8.95
CA TYR A 10 -24.05 16.56 9.49
C TYR A 10 -22.57 16.91 9.48
N CYS A 11 -21.92 16.77 10.63
CA CYS A 11 -20.49 17.04 10.77
C CYS A 11 -19.78 15.77 11.19
N PHE A 12 -18.75 15.42 10.43
CA PHE A 12 -17.91 14.26 10.67
C PHE A 12 -16.45 14.72 10.65
N THR A 13 -15.62 14.17 11.53
CA THR A 13 -14.18 14.32 11.42
C THR A 13 -13.72 13.49 10.22
N PRO A 14 -13.15 14.06 9.14
CA PRO A 14 -12.72 13.26 8.00
C PRO A 14 -11.39 12.55 8.31
N LEU A 15 -11.30 11.26 7.98
CA LEU A 15 -10.02 10.57 7.87
C LEU A 15 -9.54 10.70 6.42
N VAL A 16 -8.66 11.66 6.17
CA VAL A 16 -8.21 12.04 4.82
C VAL A 16 -7.01 11.21 4.36
N SER A 17 -6.05 10.99 5.26
CA SER A 17 -4.80 10.29 4.97
C SER A 17 -4.33 9.53 6.21
N TYR A 18 -3.78 8.35 5.98
CA TYR A 18 -3.05 7.54 6.94
C TYR A 18 -1.86 6.95 6.18
N ILE A 19 -0.66 7.45 6.51
CA ILE A 19 0.58 7.03 5.87
C ILE A 19 1.01 5.68 6.43
N VAL A 20 1.17 4.70 5.55
CA VAL A 20 1.42 3.30 5.93
C VAL A 20 2.41 2.60 4.99
N ASP A 21 3.15 1.64 5.53
CA ASP A 21 3.90 0.67 4.72
C ASP A 21 2.98 -0.46 4.20
N THR A 22 3.52 -1.38 3.38
CA THR A 22 2.71 -2.47 2.79
C THR A 22 2.08 -3.37 3.87
N PRO A 23 2.83 -3.89 4.87
CA PRO A 23 2.23 -4.70 5.94
C PRO A 23 1.16 -3.97 6.75
N GLU A 24 1.40 -2.71 7.14
CA GLU A 24 0.45 -1.91 7.92
C GLU A 24 -0.81 -1.60 7.10
N SER A 25 -0.66 -1.27 5.81
CA SER A 25 -1.79 -1.04 4.91
C SER A 25 -2.69 -2.27 4.78
N ALA A 26 -2.11 -3.47 4.69
CA ALA A 26 -2.85 -4.73 4.62
C ALA A 26 -3.62 -5.00 5.93
N MET A 27 -2.97 -4.77 7.07
CA MET A 27 -3.58 -4.89 8.40
C MET A 27 -4.77 -3.92 8.56
N LEU A 28 -4.57 -2.63 8.26
CA LEU A 28 -5.60 -1.60 8.40
C LEU A 28 -6.76 -1.77 7.42
N ALA A 29 -6.51 -2.28 6.21
CA ALA A 29 -7.54 -2.64 5.24
C ALA A 29 -8.25 -3.97 5.58
N CYS A 30 -7.80 -4.67 6.61
CA CYS A 30 -8.29 -5.98 7.06
C CYS A 30 -8.20 -7.07 5.98
N VAL A 31 -7.13 -7.03 5.19
CA VAL A 31 -6.86 -8.02 4.15
C VAL A 31 -5.71 -8.92 4.56
N ARG A 32 -5.74 -10.16 4.08
CA ARG A 32 -4.64 -11.10 4.26
C ARG A 32 -3.42 -10.66 3.44
N GLY A 33 -2.24 -11.11 3.85
CA GLY A 33 -1.02 -10.97 3.04
C GLY A 33 -1.22 -11.49 1.61
N GLN A 34 -0.39 -11.00 0.68
CA GLN A 34 -0.52 -11.33 -0.76
C GLN A 34 -1.85 -10.88 -1.41
N THR A 35 -2.51 -9.89 -0.81
CA THR A 35 -3.74 -9.27 -1.30
C THR A 35 -3.59 -7.77 -1.30
N SER A 36 -4.10 -7.09 -2.32
CA SER A 36 -4.07 -5.62 -2.36
C SER A 36 -4.98 -5.02 -1.27
N PRO A 37 -4.50 -4.02 -0.51
CA PRO A 37 -5.34 -3.25 0.41
C PRO A 37 -6.25 -2.25 -0.33
N VAL A 38 -5.92 -1.90 -1.58
CA VAL A 38 -6.62 -0.89 -2.38
C VAL A 38 -7.60 -1.52 -3.37
N THR A 39 -7.24 -2.65 -3.98
CA THR A 39 -8.06 -3.35 -4.98
C THR A 39 -8.43 -4.77 -4.53
N LEU A 40 -9.26 -5.46 -5.32
CA LEU A 40 -9.56 -6.88 -5.13
C LEU A 40 -8.49 -7.81 -5.70
N ALA A 41 -7.37 -7.27 -6.21
CA ALA A 41 -6.27 -8.07 -6.74
C ALA A 41 -5.64 -8.96 -5.67
N LYS A 42 -5.34 -10.20 -6.07
CA LYS A 42 -4.46 -11.15 -5.36
C LYS A 42 -3.10 -11.22 -6.06
N TYR A 43 -2.12 -11.83 -5.39
CA TYR A 43 -0.72 -11.84 -5.83
C TYR A 43 -0.48 -12.34 -7.26
N ASP A 44 -1.26 -13.30 -7.75
CA ASP A 44 -1.12 -13.86 -9.10
C ASP A 44 -1.67 -12.93 -10.18
N GLN A 45 -2.35 -11.85 -9.78
CA GLN A 45 -2.83 -10.77 -10.64
C GLN A 45 -1.95 -9.52 -10.55
N PHE A 46 -0.93 -9.53 -9.69
CA PHE A 46 0.01 -8.41 -9.61
C PHE A 46 0.87 -8.41 -10.87
N GLY A 47 0.81 -7.32 -11.63
CA GLY A 47 1.44 -7.20 -12.95
C GLY A 47 0.47 -7.37 -14.12
N ASP A 48 -0.79 -7.73 -13.87
CA ASP A 48 -1.80 -7.70 -14.92
C ASP A 48 -2.00 -6.26 -15.43
N PRO A 49 -2.11 -6.07 -16.76
CA PRO A 49 -2.29 -4.74 -17.34
C PRO A 49 -3.67 -4.14 -17.01
N ASN A 50 -4.63 -4.99 -16.62
CA ASN A 50 -5.99 -4.57 -16.30
C ASN A 50 -6.14 -4.37 -14.81
N GLN A 51 -6.57 -3.17 -14.41
CA GLN A 51 -6.78 -2.85 -13.00
C GLN A 51 -7.94 -3.67 -12.42
N CYS A 52 -7.69 -4.36 -11.30
CA CYS A 52 -8.75 -5.00 -10.53
C CYS A 52 -9.68 -3.96 -9.89
N GLN A 53 -10.94 -4.35 -9.66
CA GLN A 53 -11.92 -3.51 -9.00
C GLN A 53 -11.40 -2.98 -7.64
N ILE A 54 -11.71 -1.71 -7.33
CA ILE A 54 -11.35 -1.08 -6.06
C ILE A 54 -12.06 -1.78 -4.89
N ARG A 55 -11.31 -2.07 -3.83
CA ARG A 55 -11.82 -2.59 -2.55
C ARG A 55 -12.42 -1.44 -1.76
N LYS A 56 -13.74 -1.28 -1.85
CA LYS A 56 -14.47 -0.30 -1.02
C LYS A 56 -14.59 -0.82 0.42
N GLY A 57 -14.47 0.05 1.41
CA GLY A 57 -14.68 -0.31 2.82
C GLY A 57 -16.03 -0.99 3.04
N ALA A 58 -17.09 -0.50 2.40
CA ALA A 58 -18.42 -1.12 2.44
C ALA A 58 -18.43 -2.59 1.96
N LEU A 59 -17.64 -2.94 0.93
CA LEU A 59 -17.55 -4.32 0.46
C LEU A 59 -16.91 -5.22 1.53
N THR A 60 -15.82 -4.76 2.15
CA THR A 60 -15.18 -5.47 3.26
C THR A 60 -16.17 -5.68 4.43
N LEU A 61 -16.95 -4.66 4.77
CA LEU A 61 -17.95 -4.76 5.84
C LEU A 61 -19.08 -5.75 5.51
N THR A 62 -19.59 -5.74 4.27
CA THR A 62 -20.59 -6.72 3.81
C THR A 62 -20.03 -8.14 3.84
N GLN A 63 -18.78 -8.34 3.43
CA GLN A 63 -18.12 -9.64 3.50
C GLN A 63 -17.99 -10.13 4.94
N LEU A 64 -17.58 -9.26 5.88
CA LEU A 64 -17.52 -9.59 7.31
C LEU A 64 -18.89 -9.95 7.88
N GLN A 65 -19.95 -9.23 7.52
CA GLN A 65 -21.32 -9.53 7.95
C GLN A 65 -21.85 -10.86 7.41
N SER A 66 -21.32 -11.34 6.28
CA SER A 66 -21.71 -12.63 5.70
C SER A 66 -21.06 -13.84 6.36
N ILE A 67 -20.07 -13.64 7.24
CA ILE A 67 -19.36 -14.72 7.93
C ILE A 67 -20.25 -15.27 9.03
N ASN A 68 -20.63 -16.54 8.90
CA ASN A 68 -21.44 -17.26 9.88
C ASN A 68 -20.55 -18.14 10.78
N ALA A 69 -19.61 -17.51 11.47
CA ALA A 69 -18.75 -18.13 12.47
C ALA A 69 -18.55 -17.18 13.65
N ASP A 70 -18.42 -17.72 14.86
CA ASP A 70 -18.16 -16.91 16.05
C ASP A 70 -16.72 -16.37 16.00
N PRO A 71 -16.49 -15.04 16.05
CA PRO A 71 -15.14 -14.49 16.16
C PRO A 71 -14.34 -14.99 17.37
N ALA A 72 -14.99 -15.54 18.41
CA ALA A 72 -14.31 -16.19 19.53
C ALA A 72 -13.75 -17.57 19.18
N ASP A 73 -14.33 -18.26 18.18
CA ASP A 73 -13.74 -19.45 17.56
C ASP A 73 -12.79 -18.99 16.44
N VAL A 74 -11.57 -18.64 16.85
CA VAL A 74 -10.56 -18.04 15.96
C VAL A 74 -10.27 -18.91 14.74
N GLU A 75 -10.22 -20.25 14.91
CA GLU A 75 -9.91 -21.16 13.81
C GLU A 75 -11.05 -21.21 12.80
N ALA A 76 -12.29 -21.42 13.26
CA ALA A 76 -13.45 -21.43 12.38
C ALA A 76 -13.65 -20.08 11.69
N TYR A 77 -13.52 -18.99 12.44
CA TYR A 77 -13.69 -17.63 11.93
C TYR A 77 -12.64 -17.27 10.88
N PHE A 78 -11.37 -17.58 11.14
CA PHE A 78 -10.29 -17.30 10.21
C PHE A 78 -10.45 -18.08 8.89
N LYS A 79 -10.90 -19.34 8.97
CA LYS A 79 -11.19 -20.17 7.80
C LYS A 79 -12.31 -19.60 6.93
N GLU A 80 -13.34 -19.03 7.54
CA GLU A 80 -14.42 -18.35 6.80
C GLU A 80 -13.94 -17.01 6.20
N CYS A 81 -13.11 -16.24 6.91
CA CYS A 81 -12.48 -15.02 6.40
C CYS A 81 -11.61 -15.27 5.16
N GLU A 82 -10.91 -16.40 5.11
CA GLU A 82 -9.99 -16.74 4.02
C GLU A 82 -10.68 -16.78 2.66
N LYS A 83 -11.96 -17.19 2.61
CA LYS A 83 -12.79 -17.22 1.39
C LYS A 83 -12.87 -15.85 0.71
N TYR A 84 -12.76 -14.77 1.48
CA TYR A 84 -12.80 -13.38 1.02
C TYR A 84 -11.43 -12.69 1.06
N ARG A 85 -10.35 -13.41 1.39
CA ARG A 85 -9.00 -12.88 1.62
C ARG A 85 -8.94 -11.84 2.75
N LEU A 86 -9.80 -11.98 3.75
CA LEU A 86 -9.80 -11.09 4.92
C LEU A 86 -8.81 -11.59 5.98
N SER A 87 -8.30 -10.67 6.81
CA SER A 87 -7.25 -10.97 7.80
C SER A 87 -7.75 -11.65 9.08
N GLY A 88 -9.06 -11.79 9.28
CA GLY A 88 -9.65 -12.26 10.56
C GLY A 88 -10.02 -11.14 11.53
N VAL A 89 -9.86 -9.86 11.15
CA VAL A 89 -10.35 -8.73 11.95
C VAL A 89 -11.87 -8.65 11.82
N SER A 90 -12.60 -8.92 12.91
CA SER A 90 -14.07 -8.88 12.94
C SER A 90 -14.66 -7.48 12.97
N HIS A 91 -13.94 -6.53 13.56
CA HIS A 91 -14.41 -5.16 13.74
C HIS A 91 -13.33 -4.15 13.28
N PRO A 92 -13.27 -3.86 11.97
CA PRO A 92 -12.33 -2.87 11.45
C PRO A 92 -12.55 -1.50 12.09
N PHE A 93 -11.48 -0.78 12.41
CA PHE A 93 -11.59 0.53 13.07
C PHE A 93 -12.37 1.56 12.25
N PHE A 94 -12.30 1.44 10.91
CA PHE A 94 -12.98 2.34 9.98
C PHE A 94 -14.49 2.06 9.86
N ARG A 95 -15.00 0.97 10.43
CA ARG A 95 -16.41 0.55 10.25
C ARG A 95 -17.42 1.63 10.68
N ASP A 96 -17.11 2.33 11.79
CA ASP A 96 -17.97 3.33 12.42
C ASP A 96 -17.54 4.77 12.06
N TRP A 97 -16.52 4.92 11.20
CA TRP A 97 -16.00 6.21 10.81
C TRP A 97 -16.69 6.68 9.51
N PRO A 98 -17.55 7.71 9.55
CA PRO A 98 -18.34 8.12 8.39
C PRO A 98 -17.46 8.53 7.20
N LEU A 99 -17.85 8.09 6.00
CA LEU A 99 -17.15 8.37 4.73
C LEU A 99 -15.71 7.83 4.66
N SER A 100 -15.27 7.05 5.64
CA SER A 100 -13.95 6.42 5.62
C SER A 100 -13.94 5.20 4.68
N CYS A 101 -12.85 5.04 3.94
CA CYS A 101 -12.64 3.91 3.04
C CYS A 101 -11.13 3.66 2.94
N PRO A 102 -10.61 2.48 3.34
CA PRO A 102 -9.18 2.21 3.35
C PRO A 102 -8.50 2.51 2.01
N SER A 103 -9.10 2.09 0.89
CA SER A 103 -8.60 2.38 -0.46
C SER A 103 -8.56 3.86 -0.86
N ARG A 104 -9.10 4.77 -0.02
CA ARG A 104 -9.07 6.22 -0.23
C ARG A 104 -8.13 6.95 0.72
N PHE A 105 -8.11 6.57 2.00
CA PHE A 105 -7.31 7.27 3.01
C PHE A 105 -5.95 6.62 3.26
N LEU A 106 -5.75 5.33 2.95
CA LEU A 106 -4.43 4.71 3.07
C LEU A 106 -3.53 5.27 1.98
N THR A 107 -2.53 6.04 2.41
CA THR A 107 -1.53 6.65 1.53
C THR A 107 -0.22 5.89 1.69
N PRO A 108 0.44 5.48 0.59
CA PRO A 108 1.70 4.77 0.69
C PRO A 108 2.76 5.65 1.34
N GLU A 109 3.53 5.08 2.26
CA GLU A 109 4.72 5.72 2.81
C GLU A 109 5.79 5.82 1.71
N CYS A 110 6.08 7.05 1.28
CA CYS A 110 6.91 7.33 0.12
C CYS A 110 8.34 6.82 0.28
N LEU A 111 8.93 6.94 1.47
CA LEU A 111 10.31 6.55 1.70
C LEU A 111 10.49 5.04 1.53
N HIS A 112 9.57 4.23 2.04
CA HIS A 112 9.62 2.78 1.95
C HIS A 112 9.19 2.32 0.56
N HIS A 113 8.02 2.76 0.09
CA HIS A 113 7.45 2.27 -1.16
C HIS A 113 8.20 2.73 -2.39
N TRP A 114 8.44 4.04 -2.55
CA TRP A 114 9.06 4.56 -3.78
C TRP A 114 10.53 4.18 -3.86
N HIS A 115 11.23 4.18 -2.72
CA HIS A 115 12.62 3.74 -2.69
C HIS A 115 12.74 2.26 -3.05
N HIS A 116 11.94 1.36 -2.44
CA HIS A 116 11.97 -0.06 -2.81
C HIS A 116 11.56 -0.27 -4.27
N PHE A 117 10.47 0.35 -4.71
CA PHE A 117 10.00 0.27 -6.10
C PHE A 117 11.09 0.65 -7.11
N PHE A 118 11.83 1.74 -6.85
CA PHE A 118 12.90 2.17 -7.72
C PHE A 118 14.01 1.11 -7.88
N TRP A 119 14.47 0.53 -6.77
CA TRP A 119 15.54 -0.46 -6.80
C TRP A 119 15.08 -1.84 -7.27
N ASP A 120 13.85 -2.24 -6.92
CA ASP A 120 13.29 -3.55 -7.27
C ASP A 120 12.81 -3.62 -8.73
N HIS A 121 12.47 -2.47 -9.35
CA HIS A 121 11.88 -2.42 -10.69
C HIS A 121 12.52 -1.38 -11.61
N ASP A 122 12.41 -0.08 -11.31
CA ASP A 122 12.79 0.98 -12.26
C ASP A 122 14.25 0.88 -12.70
N LEU A 123 15.16 0.66 -11.75
CA LEU A 123 16.57 0.50 -12.07
C LEU A 123 16.81 -0.72 -12.96
N GLY A 124 16.13 -1.84 -12.66
CA GLY A 124 16.19 -3.04 -13.49
C GLY A 124 15.74 -2.77 -14.92
N TRP A 125 14.63 -2.05 -15.10
CA TRP A 125 14.15 -1.66 -16.42
C TRP A 125 15.12 -0.72 -17.14
N CYS A 126 15.75 0.22 -16.44
CA CYS A 126 16.79 1.07 -17.03
C CYS A 126 18.01 0.26 -17.47
N ILE A 127 18.44 -0.72 -16.66
CA ILE A 127 19.54 -1.63 -17.00
C ILE A 127 19.20 -2.44 -18.24
N GLU A 128 18.00 -3.01 -18.33
CA GLU A 128 17.56 -3.77 -19.51
C GLU A 128 17.45 -2.89 -20.77
N ALA A 129 17.00 -1.64 -20.62
CA ALA A 129 16.82 -0.74 -21.75
C ALA A 129 18.14 -0.16 -22.30
N LEU A 130 19.08 0.21 -21.42
CA LEU A 130 20.32 0.92 -21.79
C LEU A 130 21.58 0.05 -21.71
N GLY A 131 21.57 -0.99 -20.87
CA GLY A 131 22.74 -1.73 -20.45
C GLY A 131 23.48 -1.07 -19.27
N SER A 132 24.00 -1.90 -18.35
CA SER A 132 24.65 -1.44 -17.11
C SER A 132 25.79 -0.45 -17.36
N ARG A 133 26.62 -0.69 -18.38
CA ARG A 133 27.79 0.15 -18.68
C ARG A 133 27.39 1.58 -19.09
N GLU A 134 26.37 1.70 -19.93
CA GLU A 134 25.90 3.01 -20.39
C GLU A 134 25.21 3.77 -19.25
N LEU A 135 24.39 3.06 -18.48
CA LEU A 135 23.71 3.62 -17.31
C LEU A 135 24.71 4.17 -16.29
N ASP A 136 25.72 3.37 -15.92
CA ASP A 136 26.76 3.80 -14.97
C ASP A 136 27.60 4.97 -15.51
N PHE A 137 27.89 4.98 -16.82
CA PHE A 137 28.56 6.11 -17.46
C PHE A 137 27.75 7.39 -17.27
N HIS A 138 26.44 7.37 -17.54
CA HIS A 138 25.57 8.53 -17.32
C HIS A 138 25.58 9.02 -15.87
N PHE A 139 25.50 8.11 -14.90
CA PHE A 139 25.58 8.49 -13.48
C PHE A 139 26.94 9.09 -13.10
N SER A 140 28.04 8.56 -13.66
CA SER A 140 29.40 9.04 -13.37
C SER A 140 29.69 10.45 -13.89
N VAL A 141 29.01 10.88 -14.96
CA VAL A 141 29.20 12.21 -15.56
C VAL A 141 28.24 13.26 -15.01
N LEU A 142 27.29 12.88 -14.14
CA LEU A 142 26.41 13.83 -13.47
C LEU A 142 27.22 14.82 -12.65
N LEU A 143 26.86 16.10 -12.72
CA LEU A 143 27.51 17.16 -11.96
C LEU A 143 27.41 16.86 -10.46
N PRO A 144 28.52 16.89 -9.71
CA PRO A 144 28.48 16.79 -8.27
C PRO A 144 27.69 17.97 -7.67
N VAL A 145 26.61 17.68 -6.95
CA VAL A 145 25.79 18.68 -6.26
C VAL A 145 26.03 18.53 -4.76
N THR A 146 26.26 19.64 -4.06
CA THR A 146 26.38 19.65 -2.60
C THR A 146 25.12 19.03 -1.98
N SER A 147 25.29 18.20 -0.95
CA SER A 147 24.22 17.45 -0.25
C SER A 147 23.56 16.29 -1.01
N VAL A 148 24.01 15.97 -2.23
CA VAL A 148 23.59 14.77 -2.97
C VAL A 148 24.77 13.82 -3.14
N HIS A 149 24.55 12.52 -2.99
CA HIS A 149 25.59 11.52 -3.22
C HIS A 149 25.93 11.44 -4.72
N HIS A 150 27.20 11.52 -5.07
CA HIS A 150 27.66 11.41 -6.45
C HIS A 150 28.17 9.99 -6.73
N PHE A 151 27.59 9.35 -7.75
CA PHE A 151 27.87 7.98 -8.14
C PHE A 151 28.95 7.92 -9.22
N SER A 152 30.19 8.25 -8.86
CA SER A 152 31.33 8.28 -9.80
C SER A 152 31.66 6.92 -10.46
N GLN A 153 31.23 5.81 -9.84
CA GLN A 153 31.36 4.45 -10.37
C GLN A 153 30.03 3.88 -10.89
N GLY A 154 29.01 4.74 -11.01
CA GLY A 154 27.65 4.34 -11.35
C GLY A 154 26.87 3.75 -10.16
N VAL A 155 25.70 3.20 -10.47
CA VAL A 155 24.73 2.69 -9.49
C VAL A 155 24.58 1.17 -9.54
N THR A 156 24.99 0.52 -10.63
CA THR A 156 24.77 -0.94 -10.77
C THR A 156 25.66 -1.78 -9.85
N GLN A 157 26.75 -1.21 -9.31
CA GLN A 157 27.67 -1.89 -8.39
C GLN A 157 27.24 -1.82 -6.91
N LEU A 158 26.16 -1.10 -6.60
CA LEU A 158 25.69 -0.93 -5.23
C LEU A 158 25.15 -2.26 -4.68
N LYS A 159 25.79 -2.76 -3.62
CA LYS A 159 25.40 -4.02 -2.95
C LYS A 159 24.31 -3.83 -1.89
N GLN A 160 24.27 -2.64 -1.29
CA GLN A 160 23.31 -2.31 -0.26
C GLN A 160 22.84 -0.88 -0.47
N VAL A 161 21.54 -0.76 -0.74
CA VAL A 161 20.85 0.52 -0.99
C VAL A 161 19.87 0.85 0.14
N THR A 162 19.69 -0.07 1.09
CA THR A 162 18.87 0.13 2.27
C THR A 162 19.73 0.39 3.51
N GLY A 163 19.22 1.19 4.44
CA GLY A 163 19.93 1.59 5.66
C GLY A 163 20.10 0.51 6.74
N ARG A 164 19.98 -0.78 6.41
CA ARG A 164 20.23 -1.84 7.40
C ARG A 164 21.73 -1.95 7.66
N THR A 165 22.19 -1.42 8.78
CA THR A 165 23.54 -1.71 9.29
C THR A 165 23.66 -3.21 9.50
N GLN A 166 24.66 -3.84 8.87
CA GLN A 166 25.09 -5.20 9.18
C GLN A 166 25.67 -5.26 10.59
#